data_AF-A0A6A6VYC3-F1
#
_entry.id   AF-A0A6A6VYC3-F1
#
_cell.length_a   1.000
_cell.length_b   1.000
_cell.length_c   1.000
_cell.angle_alpha   90.00
_cell.angle_beta   90.00
_cell.angle_gamma   90.00
#
_symmetry.space_group_name_H-M   'P 1'
#
loop_
_entity.id
_entity.type
_entity.pdbx_description
1 polymer ?
#
loop_
_entity_poly.entity_id
_entity_poly.type
_entity_poly.pdbx_seq_one_letter_code
_entity_poly.pdbx_strand_id
1 'polypeptide(L)' 'MPGYGYGSRAEWGVEIVKYLQRREQLGMRFLLIDAEVGVQGGDRRVLEILVRGGLAFTLVLSKVDRIVGGEWGE' A
#
# COMPACT_ATOMS: atom_id res chain seq x y z
N MET A 1 4.62 5.73 7.95
CA MET A 1 4.98 6.46 6.71
C MET A 1 3.85 7.38 6.35
N PRO A 2 4.10 8.54 5.72
CA PRO A 2 3.03 9.31 5.10
C PRO A 2 2.29 8.46 4.06
N GLY A 3 0.98 8.66 3.93
CA GLY A 3 0.20 8.00 2.89
C GLY A 3 0.53 8.55 1.51
N TYR A 4 0.33 7.73 0.47
CA TYR A 4 0.56 8.08 -0.95
C TYR A 4 -0.76 8.27 -1.73
N GLY A 5 -1.90 8.30 -1.02
CA GLY A 5 -3.26 8.40 -1.58
C GLY A 5 -3.91 9.77 -1.39
N TYR A 6 -5.21 9.78 -1.11
CA TYR A 6 -6.01 10.99 -0.92
C TYR A 6 -5.39 11.93 0.14
N GLY A 7 -5.16 13.20 -0.23
CA GLY A 7 -4.54 14.20 0.64
C GLY A 7 -3.00 14.09 0.77
N SER A 8 -2.36 13.17 0.04
CA SER A 8 -0.89 13.08 0.02
C SER A 8 -0.27 14.22 -0.79
N ARG A 9 0.85 14.75 -0.30
CA ARG A 9 1.64 15.75 -1.02
C ARG A 9 2.65 15.05 -1.92
N ALA A 10 2.94 15.63 -3.09
CA ALA A 10 3.93 15.08 -4.02
C ALA A 10 5.31 14.90 -3.39
N GLU A 11 5.70 15.81 -2.48
CA GLU A 11 6.94 15.76 -1.70
C GLU A 11 7.06 14.49 -0.84
N TRP A 12 5.95 13.91 -0.36
CA TRP A 12 5.96 12.67 0.41
C TRP A 12 6.26 11.45 -0.46
N GLY A 13 5.92 11.48 -1.74
CA GLY A 13 6.23 10.40 -2.66
C GLY A 13 7.73 10.13 -2.77
N VAL A 14 8.54 11.19 -2.82
CA VAL A 14 10.01 11.09 -2.90
C VAL A 14 10.59 10.44 -1.64
N GLU A 15 10.12 10.85 -0.46
CA GLU A 15 10.56 10.28 0.81
C GLU A 15 10.10 8.83 0.97
N ILE A 16 8.92 8.48 0.45
CA ILE A 16 8.43 7.11 0.47
C ILE A 16 9.34 6.18 -0.34
N VAL A 17 9.71 6.60 -1.56
CA VAL A 17 10.61 5.82 -2.43
C VAL A 17 11.98 5.64 -1.76
N LYS A 18 12.57 6.72 -1.23
CA LYS A 18 13.87 6.67 -0.55
C LYS A 18 13.85 5.68 0.61
N TYR A 19 12.80 5.72 1.44
CA TYR A 19 12.68 4.84 2.59
C TYR A 19 12.51 3.37 2.17
N LEU A 20 11.68 3.07 1.16
CA LEU A 20 11.45 1.70 0.68
C LEU A 20 12.70 1.07 0.06
N GLN A 21 13.53 1.88 -0.60
CA GLN A 21 14.74 1.43 -1.29
C GLN A 21 15.98 1.38 -0.41
N ARG A 22 16.18 2.33 0.50
CA ARG A 22 17.46 2.48 1.24
C ARG A 22 17.49 1.78 2.59
N ARG A 23 16.35 1.30 3.10
CA ARG A 23 16.29 0.68 4.43
C ARG A 23 16.54 -0.83 4.33
N GLU A 24 17.79 -1.24 4.50
CA GLU A 24 18.22 -2.64 4.38
C GLU A 24 17.55 -3.58 5.40
N GLN A 25 17.25 -3.08 6.60
CA GLN A 25 16.55 -3.84 7.64
C GLN A 25 15.04 -4.01 7.41
N LEU A 26 14.50 -3.49 6.29
CA LEU A 26 13.08 -3.62 5.97
C LEU A 26 12.81 -4.97 5.27
N GLY A 27 12.67 -6.02 6.07
CA GLY A 27 12.49 -7.40 5.58
C GLY A 27 11.18 -7.65 4.83
N MET A 28 10.10 -6.92 5.16
CA MET A 28 8.80 -7.07 4.51
C MET A 28 8.03 -5.76 4.49
N ARG A 29 7.30 -5.52 3.39
CA ARG A 29 6.53 -4.31 3.14
C ARG A 29 5.06 -4.70 2.97
N PHE A 30 4.15 -3.95 3.57
CA PHE A 30 2.72 -4.19 3.44
C PHE A 30 2.08 -3.04 2.66
N LEU A 31 1.39 -3.37 1.58
CA LEU A 31 0.62 -2.41 0.80
C LEU A 31 -0.86 -2.59 1.13
N LEU A 32 -1.44 -1.61 1.81
CA LEU A 32 -2.84 -1.62 2.21
C LEU A 32 -3.69 -1.00 1.12
N ILE A 33 -4.63 -1.76 0.60
CA ILE A 33 -5.59 -1.32 -0.43
C ILE A 33 -6.98 -1.38 0.19
N ASP A 34 -7.76 -0.31 -0.01
CA ASP A 34 -9.18 -0.31 0.35
C ASP A 34 -9.90 -1.30 -0.57
N ALA A 35 -10.50 -2.35 -0.01
CA ALA A 35 -11.12 -3.38 -0.82
C ALA A 35 -12.34 -2.84 -1.60
N GLU A 36 -13.02 -1.81 -1.07
CA GLU A 36 -14.24 -1.22 -1.66
C GLU A 36 -13.88 -0.40 -2.91
N VAL A 37 -12.79 0.35 -2.83
CA VAL A 37 -12.31 1.23 -3.90
C VAL A 37 -11.42 0.48 -4.90
N GLY A 38 -10.68 -0.53 -4.42
CA GLY A 38 -9.71 -1.28 -5.20
C GLY A 38 -8.42 -0.51 -5.48
N VAL A 39 -7.65 -1.00 -6.46
CA VAL A 39 -6.32 -0.46 -6.80
C VAL A 39 -6.43 0.90 -7.50
N GLN A 40 -5.93 1.96 -6.85
CA GLN A 40 -5.93 3.30 -7.42
C GLN A 40 -4.59 3.62 -8.13
N GLY A 41 -4.52 4.79 -8.79
CA GLY A 41 -3.31 5.25 -9.47
C GLY A 41 -2.10 5.44 -8.54
N GLY A 42 -2.33 5.79 -7.26
CA GLY A 42 -1.29 5.83 -6.24
C GLY A 42 -0.71 4.46 -5.94
N ASP A 43 -1.58 3.45 -5.74
CA ASP A 43 -1.18 2.07 -5.48
C ASP A 43 -0.38 1.48 -6.64
N ARG A 44 -0.80 1.73 -7.89
CA ARG A 44 -0.06 1.29 -9.08
C ARG A 44 1.38 1.80 -9.11
N ARG A 45 1.59 3.09 -8.79
CA ARG A 45 2.95 3.66 -8.74
C ARG A 45 3.80 3.00 -7.66
N VAL A 46 3.23 2.75 -6.48
CA VAL A 46 3.95 2.07 -5.39
C VAL A 46 4.28 0.64 -5.78
N LEU A 47 3.33 -0.08 -6.39
CA LEU A 47 3.54 -1.43 -6.90
C LEU A 47 4.66 -1.47 -7.94
N GLU A 48 4.68 -0.55 -8.89
CA GLU A 48 5.77 -0.45 -9.87
C GLU A 48 7.14 -0.23 -9.20
N ILE A 49 7.22 0.61 -8.17
CA ILE A 49 8.46 0.84 -7.42
C ILE A 49 8.92 -0.44 -6.72
N LEU A 50 8.00 -1.15 -6.06
CA LEU A 50 8.30 -2.38 -5.33
C LEU A 50 8.76 -3.49 -6.29
N VAL A 51 8.02 -3.70 -7.38
CA VAL A 51 8.31 -4.73 -8.39
C VAL A 51 9.63 -4.43 -9.11
N ARG A 52 9.82 -3.19 -9.60
CA ARG A 52 11.08 -2.80 -10.28
C ARG A 52 12.28 -2.82 -9.34
N GLY A 53 12.06 -2.57 -8.06
CA GLY A 53 13.11 -2.64 -7.04
C GLY A 53 13.42 -4.06 -6.55
N GLY A 54 12.71 -5.10 -7.01
CA GLY A 54 12.87 -6.46 -6.51
C GLY A 54 12.53 -6.60 -5.02
N LEU A 55 11.67 -5.71 -4.52
CA LEU A 55 11.39 -5.57 -3.09
C LEU A 55 10.25 -6.51 -2.70
N ALA A 56 10.48 -7.41 -1.74
CA ALA A 56 9.43 -8.25 -1.19
C ALA A 56 8.32 -7.41 -0.53
N PHE A 57 7.07 -7.71 -0.87
CA PHE A 57 5.88 -7.06 -0.31
C PHE A 57 4.66 -8.00 -0.26
N THR A 58 3.71 -7.65 0.61
CA THR A 58 2.42 -8.33 0.78
C THR A 58 1.29 -7.33 0.56
N LEU A 59 0.28 -7.71 -0.22
CA LEU A 59 -0.94 -6.94 -0.39
C LEU A 59 -1.92 -7.26 0.74
N VAL A 60 -2.49 -6.22 1.35
CA VAL A 60 -3.51 -6.35 2.39
C VAL A 60 -4.76 -5.60 1.94
N LEU A 61 -5.84 -6.34 1.71
CA LEU A 61 -7.15 -5.76 1.44
C LEU A 61 -7.80 -5.35 2.77
N SER A 62 -8.05 -4.06 2.92
CA SER A 62 -8.67 -3.48 4.12
C SER A 62 -10.15 -3.21 3.90
N LYS A 63 -10.91 -3.02 4.99
CA LYS A 63 -12.37 -2.76 4.96
C LYS A 63 -13.20 -3.83 4.27
N VAL A 64 -12.74 -5.09 4.33
CA VAL A 64 -13.44 -6.23 3.74
C VAL A 64 -14.83 -6.43 4.33
N ASP A 65 -15.07 -5.99 5.56
CA ASP A 65 -16.38 -5.99 6.22
C ASP A 65 -17.47 -5.28 5.40
N ARG A 66 -17.10 -4.25 4.64
CA ARG A 66 -18.03 -3.48 3.80
C ARG A 66 -18.46 -4.22 2.53
N ILE A 67 -17.69 -5.22 2.12
CA ILE A 67 -17.93 -6.00 0.90
C ILE A 67 -18.57 -7.33 1.24
N VAL A 68 -18.09 -7.97 2.31
CA VAL A 68 -18.51 -9.32 2.65
C VAL A 68 -19.88 -9.33 3.34
N GLY A 69 -20.40 -8.18 3.79
CA GLY A 69 -21.75 -8.07 4.37
C GLY A 69 -21.84 -8.87 5.65
N GLY A 70 -21.59 -8.23 6.79
CA GLY A 70 -21.46 -8.92 8.08
C GLY A 70 -22.68 -9.73 8.50
N GLU A 71 -22.69 -11.02 8.18
CA GLU A 71 -23.09 -12.09 9.08
C GLU A 71 -21.80 -12.79 9.54
N TRP A 72 -21.15 -12.21 10.55
CA TRP A 72 -20.18 -12.96 11.34
C TRP A 72 -21.01 -13.75 12.35
N GLY A 73 -21.09 -15.06 12.14
CA GLY A 73 -21.94 -15.96 12.91
C GLY A 73 -21.61 -15.99 14.41
N GLU A 74 -22.70 -16.04 15.18
CA GLU A 74 -22.90 -16.30 16.62
C GLU A 74 -22.46 -15.23 17.64
#